data_AF-A0A7S1BUM1-F1
#
_entry.id   AF-A0A7S1BUM1-F1
#
_cell.length_a   1.000
_cell.length_b   1.000
_cell.length_c   1.000
_cell.angle_alpha   90.00
_cell.angle_beta   90.00
_cell.angle_gamma   90.00
#
_symmetry.space_group_name_H-M   'P 1'
#
loop_
_entity.id
_entity.type
_entity.pdbx_description
1 polymer ?
#
loop_
_entity_poly.entity_id
_entity_poly.type
_entity_poly.pdbx_seq_one_letter_code
_entity_poly.pdbx_strand_id
1 'polypeptide(L)'
;PQYYAMKWAETDKLMQTASKWVAHQRYAAAVLLYSLGLGDGVSERHECTWPGIGCDAELWVTSIRLRKRELKGSIPREVYMFEGLRVLDLAENKINGTIPFQMYWLQELKEVYLSANQLEGKIGKGLGDLKKIKSFWVDYNTLTGTIPRSIDNLNALSKYLSVYILRFRVNPDEDMFIEFFISVLIKL
;
A
#
# COMPACT_ATOMS: atom_id res chain seq x y z
N PRO A 1 10.59 -1.79 13.46
CA PRO A 1 10.00 -2.91 12.67
C PRO A 1 11.05 -3.81 12.02
N GLN A 2 11.99 -3.24 11.27
CA GLN A 2 13.06 -3.96 10.56
C GLN A 2 13.94 -4.79 11.51
N TYR A 3 14.33 -4.22 12.66
CA TYR A 3 15.07 -4.94 13.69
C TYR A 3 14.35 -6.23 14.15
N TYR A 4 13.06 -6.12 14.48
CA TYR A 4 12.27 -7.28 14.93
C TYR A 4 12.08 -8.32 13.83
N ALA A 5 11.83 -7.88 12.60
CA ALA A 5 11.74 -8.76 11.45
C ALA A 5 13.07 -9.51 11.19
N MET A 6 14.21 -8.82 11.33
CA MET A 6 15.52 -9.45 11.15
C MET A 6 15.83 -10.46 12.24
N LYS A 7 15.57 -10.10 13.50
CA LYS A 7 15.73 -11.01 14.65
C LYS A 7 14.87 -12.27 14.52
N TRP A 8 13.64 -12.11 14.04
CA TRP A 8 12.77 -13.25 13.74
C TRP A 8 13.35 -14.08 12.57
N ALA A 9 13.80 -13.44 11.49
CA ALA A 9 14.34 -14.12 10.32
C ALA A 9 15.56 -14.99 10.62
N GLU A 10 16.40 -14.61 11.59
CA GLU A 10 17.53 -15.43 12.07
C GLU A 10 17.08 -16.79 12.62
N THR A 11 15.87 -16.86 13.20
CA THR A 11 15.32 -18.09 13.79
C THR A 11 14.48 -18.92 12.82
N ASP A 12 14.07 -18.36 11.68
CA ASP A 12 13.15 -19.00 10.75
C ASP A 12 13.89 -19.93 9.77
N LYS A 13 13.61 -21.24 9.84
CA LYS A 13 14.26 -22.24 8.97
C LYS A 13 13.96 -22.04 7.50
N LEU A 14 12.77 -21.54 7.16
CA LEU A 14 12.40 -21.27 5.77
C LEU A 14 13.23 -20.11 5.22
N MET A 15 13.46 -19.05 5.99
CA MET A 15 14.37 -17.96 5.61
C MET A 15 15.80 -18.43 5.29
N GLN A 16 16.29 -19.49 5.94
CA GLN A 16 17.64 -20.03 5.74
C GLN A 16 17.75 -20.96 4.53
N THR A 17 16.65 -21.60 4.13
CA THR A 17 16.64 -22.67 3.11
C THR A 17 15.92 -22.29 1.81
N ALA A 18 15.12 -21.23 1.84
CA ALA A 18 14.33 -20.80 0.71
C ALA A 18 15.17 -20.13 -0.39
N SER A 19 14.58 -20.04 -1.59
CA SER A 19 15.13 -19.20 -2.64
C SER A 19 15.19 -17.73 -2.17
N LYS A 20 16.11 -16.95 -2.75
CA LYS A 20 16.27 -15.52 -2.45
C LYS A 20 14.95 -14.75 -2.53
N TRP A 21 14.09 -15.07 -3.50
CA TRP A 21 12.80 -14.42 -3.70
C TRP A 21 11.80 -14.69 -2.58
N VAL A 22 11.68 -15.97 -2.19
CA VAL A 22 10.81 -16.38 -1.08
C VAL A 22 11.30 -15.74 0.22
N ALA A 23 12.61 -15.70 0.46
CA ALA A 23 13.17 -15.03 1.63
C ALA A 23 12.88 -13.52 1.65
N HIS A 24 13.00 -12.82 0.52
CA HIS A 24 12.69 -11.39 0.44
C HIS A 24 11.22 -11.08 0.70
N GLN A 25 10.30 -11.81 0.06
CA GLN A 25 8.86 -11.62 0.24
C GLN A 25 8.45 -11.88 1.70
N ARG A 26 8.97 -12.97 2.28
CA ARG A 26 8.71 -13.37 3.66
C ARG A 26 9.25 -12.33 4.65
N TYR A 27 10.45 -11.81 4.42
CA TYR A 27 11.00 -10.69 5.19
C TYR A 27 10.11 -9.44 5.09
N ALA A 28 9.68 -9.08 3.88
CA ALA A 28 8.80 -7.92 3.67
C ALA A 28 7.45 -8.08 4.39
N ALA A 29 6.87 -9.28 4.38
CA ALA A 29 5.66 -9.59 5.15
C ALA A 29 5.88 -9.39 6.66
N ALA A 30 7.03 -9.83 7.19
CA ALA A 30 7.34 -9.66 8.61
C ALA A 30 7.54 -8.19 8.96
N VAL A 31 8.29 -7.44 8.16
CA VAL A 31 8.48 -5.99 8.34
C VAL A 31 7.14 -5.27 8.31
N LEU A 32 6.24 -5.62 7.38
CA LEU A 32 4.91 -5.03 7.28
C LEU A 32 4.09 -5.30 8.56
N LEU A 33 4.01 -6.55 9.00
CA LEU A 33 3.23 -6.90 10.19
C LEU A 33 3.80 -6.20 11.44
N TYR A 34 5.12 -6.20 11.65
CA TYR A 34 5.72 -5.44 12.75
C TYR A 34 5.48 -3.93 12.62
N SER A 35 5.47 -3.38 11.40
CA SER A 35 5.22 -1.95 11.18
C SER A 35 3.78 -1.56 11.52
N LEU A 36 2.85 -2.51 11.39
CA LEU A 36 1.43 -2.31 11.65
C LEU A 36 0.97 -2.74 13.06
N GLY A 37 1.90 -3.16 13.92
CA GLY A 37 1.60 -3.67 15.26
C GLY A 37 1.03 -5.10 15.30
N LEU A 38 1.21 -5.88 14.23
CA LEU A 38 0.79 -7.27 14.07
C LEU A 38 1.94 -8.27 14.22
N GLY A 39 2.99 -7.91 14.99
CA GLY A 39 4.20 -8.72 15.14
C GLY A 39 3.94 -10.15 15.64
N ASP A 40 2.96 -10.34 16.52
CA ASP A 40 2.58 -11.65 17.07
C ASP A 40 1.93 -12.58 16.02
N GLY A 41 1.57 -12.05 14.85
CA GLY A 41 1.07 -12.83 13.71
C GLY A 41 2.16 -13.42 12.82
N VAL A 42 3.43 -13.06 13.05
CA VAL A 42 4.59 -13.61 12.34
C VAL A 42 4.93 -14.98 12.95
N SER A 43 5.10 -16.01 12.12
CA SER A 43 5.33 -17.38 12.59
C SER A 43 6.19 -18.20 11.64
N GLU A 44 6.65 -19.38 12.09
CA GLU A 44 7.42 -20.33 11.26
C GLU A 44 6.62 -20.92 10.09
N ARG A 45 5.29 -20.79 10.10
CA ARG A 45 4.45 -21.22 8.96
C ARG A 45 4.67 -20.30 7.76
N HIS A 46 4.34 -20.80 6.57
CA HIS A 46 4.40 -20.03 5.32
C HIS A 46 3.61 -18.71 5.47
N GLU A 47 4.14 -17.60 4.96
CA GLU A 47 3.59 -16.25 5.19
C GLU A 47 2.18 -16.06 4.62
N CYS A 48 1.80 -16.89 3.65
CA CYS A 48 0.44 -16.99 3.12
C CYS A 48 -0.62 -17.40 4.17
N THR A 49 -0.19 -17.85 5.35
CA THR A 49 -1.07 -18.14 6.49
C THR A 49 -1.12 -17.01 7.52
N TRP A 50 -0.29 -15.97 7.35
CA TRP A 50 -0.20 -14.87 8.29
C TRP A 50 -1.39 -13.91 8.14
N PRO A 51 -1.72 -13.14 9.19
CA PRO A 51 -2.90 -12.29 9.19
C PRO A 51 -2.95 -11.33 7.99
N GLY A 52 -4.00 -11.47 7.18
CA GLY A 52 -4.28 -10.58 6.05
C GLY A 52 -3.40 -10.82 4.82
N ILE A 53 -2.47 -11.78 4.84
CA ILE A 53 -1.65 -12.13 3.67
C ILE A 53 -2.37 -13.20 2.85
N GLY A 54 -2.54 -12.94 1.56
CA GLY A 54 -3.11 -13.87 0.60
C GLY A 54 -2.16 -14.10 -0.58
N CYS A 55 -2.03 -15.36 -0.98
CA CYS A 55 -1.13 -15.78 -2.04
C CYS A 55 -1.86 -16.44 -3.22
N ASP A 56 -1.20 -16.54 -4.37
CA ASP A 56 -1.65 -17.39 -5.47
C ASP A 56 -1.19 -18.85 -5.32
N ALA A 57 -1.43 -19.68 -6.35
CA ALA A 57 -1.13 -21.11 -6.33
C ALA A 57 0.37 -21.38 -6.25
N GLU A 58 1.18 -20.43 -6.72
CA GLU A 58 2.63 -20.44 -6.71
C GLU A 58 3.23 -19.86 -5.42
N LEU A 59 2.39 -19.53 -4.42
CA LEU A 59 2.76 -18.96 -3.12
C LEU A 59 3.37 -17.55 -3.18
N TRP A 60 3.14 -16.80 -4.26
CA TRP A 60 3.48 -15.38 -4.31
C TRP A 60 2.45 -14.59 -3.53
N VAL A 61 2.88 -13.60 -2.74
CA VAL A 61 1.97 -12.68 -2.05
C VAL A 61 1.33 -11.79 -3.10
N THR A 62 0.03 -11.99 -3.31
CA THR A 62 -0.75 -11.27 -4.31
C THR A 62 -1.77 -10.33 -3.68
N SER A 63 -2.06 -10.50 -2.39
CA SER A 63 -2.97 -9.60 -1.69
C SER A 63 -2.63 -9.43 -0.23
N ILE A 64 -2.78 -8.21 0.26
CA ILE A 64 -2.70 -7.84 1.66
C ILE A 64 -4.02 -7.16 2.02
N ARG A 65 -4.82 -7.76 2.90
CA ARG A 65 -6.14 -7.26 3.31
C ARG A 65 -6.24 -7.17 4.83
N LEU A 66 -6.11 -5.95 5.34
CA LEU A 66 -6.06 -5.62 6.75
C LEU A 66 -7.01 -4.45 7.10
N ARG A 67 -8.08 -4.28 6.31
CA ARG A 67 -9.11 -3.26 6.53
C ARG A 67 -9.74 -3.36 7.91
N LYS A 68 -10.02 -2.20 8.53
CA LYS A 68 -10.81 -2.08 9.76
C LYS A 68 -10.29 -2.95 10.91
N ARG A 69 -9.01 -2.76 11.26
CA ARG A 69 -8.31 -3.51 12.32
C ARG A 69 -7.65 -2.62 13.36
N GLU A 70 -7.99 -1.32 13.39
CA GLU A 70 -7.42 -0.34 14.33
C GLU A 70 -5.88 -0.26 14.26
N LEU A 71 -5.29 -0.64 13.12
CA LEU A 71 -3.83 -0.73 12.96
C LEU A 71 -3.20 0.65 13.02
N LYS A 72 -2.02 0.73 13.63
CA LYS A 72 -1.21 1.94 13.75
C LYS A 72 0.15 1.73 13.08
N GLY A 73 0.96 2.79 13.02
CA GLY A 73 2.28 2.74 12.40
C GLY A 73 2.20 3.09 10.92
N SER A 74 3.20 2.70 10.13
CA SER A 74 3.36 3.17 8.75
C SER A 74 3.56 2.04 7.74
N ILE A 75 3.34 2.36 6.47
CA ILE A 75 3.64 1.44 5.36
C ILE A 75 5.16 1.44 5.14
N PRO A 76 5.87 0.33 5.38
CA PRO A 76 7.32 0.29 5.24
C PRO A 76 7.75 0.37 3.78
N ARG A 77 8.98 0.81 3.51
CA ARG A 77 9.50 0.82 2.13
C ARG A 77 9.56 -0.57 1.52
N GLU A 78 9.79 -1.60 2.34
CA GLU A 78 9.95 -3.00 1.94
C GLU A 78 8.73 -3.58 1.22
N VAL A 79 7.59 -2.88 1.17
CA VAL A 79 6.43 -3.27 0.33
C VAL A 79 6.79 -3.50 -1.13
N TYR A 80 7.87 -2.88 -1.65
CA TYR A 80 8.33 -3.11 -3.03
C TYR A 80 8.76 -4.55 -3.30
N MET A 81 9.08 -5.34 -2.27
CA MET A 81 9.51 -6.72 -2.41
C MET A 81 8.34 -7.67 -2.70
N PHE A 82 7.09 -7.22 -2.60
CA PHE A 82 5.92 -8.00 -2.99
C PHE A 82 5.67 -7.89 -4.50
N GLU A 83 6.59 -8.40 -5.33
CA GLU A 83 6.54 -8.25 -6.79
C GLU A 83 5.22 -8.74 -7.43
N GLY A 84 4.59 -9.75 -6.82
CA GLY A 84 3.29 -10.28 -7.25
C GLY A 84 2.07 -9.53 -6.71
N LEU A 85 2.24 -8.45 -5.93
CA LEU A 85 1.13 -7.80 -5.22
C LEU A 85 0.15 -7.15 -6.20
N ARG A 86 -1.11 -7.59 -6.13
CA ARG A 86 -2.23 -7.09 -6.93
C ARG A 86 -3.18 -6.23 -6.12
N VAL A 87 -3.36 -6.55 -4.82
CA VAL A 87 -4.31 -5.87 -3.94
C VAL A 87 -3.65 -5.47 -2.63
N LEU A 88 -3.69 -4.17 -2.30
CA LEU A 88 -3.32 -3.64 -1.00
C LEU A 88 -4.52 -2.94 -0.37
N ASP A 89 -5.15 -3.57 0.61
CA ASP A 89 -6.27 -2.98 1.37
C ASP A 89 -5.89 -2.78 2.83
N LEU A 90 -5.60 -1.54 3.18
CA LEU A 90 -5.28 -1.07 4.52
C LEU A 90 -6.28 -0.01 5.00
N ALA A 91 -7.42 0.14 4.33
CA ALA A 91 -8.37 1.20 4.62
C ALA A 91 -9.01 1.05 6.02
N GLU A 92 -9.56 2.16 6.54
CA GLU A 92 -10.24 2.21 7.85
C GLU A 92 -9.32 1.76 9.00
N ASN A 93 -8.11 2.32 9.06
CA ASN A 93 -7.16 2.08 10.14
C ASN A 93 -6.66 3.44 10.70
N LYS A 94 -5.62 3.40 11.53
CA LYS A 94 -4.92 4.57 12.10
C LYS A 94 -3.47 4.63 11.59
N ILE A 95 -3.24 4.20 10.34
CA ILE A 95 -1.91 4.18 9.72
C ILE A 95 -1.48 5.61 9.41
N ASN A 96 -0.25 5.96 9.76
CA ASN A 96 0.35 7.28 9.61
C ASN A 96 1.58 7.25 8.69
N GLY A 97 2.22 8.42 8.53
CA GLY A 97 3.36 8.60 7.64
C GLY A 97 2.93 8.74 6.18
N THR A 98 3.86 8.53 5.25
CA THR A 98 3.64 8.75 3.82
C THR A 98 3.36 7.45 3.07
N ILE A 99 2.80 7.57 1.86
CA ILE A 99 2.79 6.46 0.90
C ILE A 99 4.23 6.29 0.37
N PRO A 100 4.92 5.16 0.63
CA PRO A 100 6.31 4.99 0.21
C PRO A 100 6.41 5.01 -1.31
N PHE A 101 7.36 5.76 -1.86
CA PHE A 101 7.51 5.90 -3.31
C PHE A 101 7.83 4.56 -4.00
N GLN A 102 8.43 3.62 -3.28
CA GLN A 102 8.74 2.29 -3.79
C GLN A 102 7.49 1.45 -4.05
N MET A 103 6.32 1.83 -3.49
CA MET A 103 5.04 1.21 -3.85
C MET A 103 4.72 1.38 -5.34
N TYR A 104 5.18 2.46 -5.95
CA TYR A 104 5.00 2.72 -7.39
C TYR A 104 5.85 1.80 -8.29
N TRP A 105 6.73 0.97 -7.72
CA TRP A 105 7.51 -0.02 -8.47
C TRP A 105 6.74 -1.33 -8.71
N LEU A 106 5.64 -1.56 -7.98
CA LEU A 106 4.86 -2.79 -8.02
C LEU A 106 3.97 -2.86 -9.26
N GLN A 107 4.52 -3.35 -10.37
CA GLN A 107 3.86 -3.33 -11.69
C GLN A 107 2.59 -4.19 -11.77
N GLU A 108 2.40 -5.14 -10.84
CA GLU A 108 1.21 -5.99 -10.75
C GLU A 108 0.05 -5.37 -9.97
N LEU A 109 0.24 -4.21 -9.32
CA LEU A 109 -0.81 -3.57 -8.53
C LEU A 109 -2.02 -3.22 -9.39
N LYS A 110 -3.19 -3.65 -8.91
CA LYS A 110 -4.51 -3.39 -9.52
C LYS A 110 -5.37 -2.56 -8.59
N GLU A 111 -5.30 -2.80 -7.30
CA GLU A 111 -6.20 -2.20 -6.32
C GLU A 111 -5.42 -1.76 -5.09
N VAL A 112 -5.53 -0.47 -4.76
CA VAL A 112 -4.94 0.13 -3.56
C VAL A 112 -6.05 0.88 -2.82
N TYR A 113 -6.34 0.43 -1.61
CA TYR A 113 -7.31 1.05 -0.71
C TYR A 113 -6.61 1.47 0.57
N LEU A 114 -6.41 2.77 0.72
CA LEU A 114 -5.78 3.41 1.88
C LEU A 114 -6.70 4.44 2.55
N SER A 115 -7.97 4.49 2.14
CA SER A 115 -8.96 5.44 2.65
C SER A 115 -9.11 5.37 4.17
N ALA A 116 -9.51 6.48 4.79
CA ALA A 116 -9.76 6.55 6.24
C ALA A 116 -8.55 6.09 7.07
N ASN A 117 -7.44 6.80 6.90
CA ASN A 117 -6.19 6.65 7.66
C ASN A 117 -5.64 8.04 8.05
N GLN A 118 -4.41 8.09 8.54
CA GLN A 118 -3.70 9.31 8.94
C GLN A 118 -2.48 9.56 8.03
N LEU A 119 -2.56 9.15 6.75
CA LEU A 119 -1.46 9.29 5.80
C LEU A 119 -1.27 10.77 5.42
N GLU A 120 -0.02 11.19 5.29
CA GLU A 120 0.39 12.55 4.96
C GLU A 120 1.33 12.61 3.75
N GLY A 121 1.73 13.82 3.37
CA GLY A 121 2.56 14.06 2.19
C GLY A 121 1.76 14.08 0.89
N LYS A 122 2.44 13.89 -0.24
CA LYS A 122 1.87 14.02 -1.58
C LYS A 122 1.73 12.68 -2.27
N ILE A 123 0.75 12.57 -3.19
CA ILE A 123 0.70 11.46 -4.15
C ILE A 123 1.88 11.62 -5.12
N GLY A 124 2.71 10.59 -5.23
CA GLY A 124 3.92 10.63 -6.03
C GLY A 124 3.64 10.47 -7.52
N LYS A 125 4.47 11.09 -8.37
CA LYS A 125 4.37 10.95 -9.83
C LYS A 125 4.47 9.50 -10.34
N GLY A 126 5.02 8.60 -9.52
CA GLY A 126 5.10 7.17 -9.86
C GLY A 126 3.72 6.49 -10.00
N LEU A 127 2.63 7.10 -9.55
CA LEU A 127 1.27 6.57 -9.77
C LEU A 127 0.99 6.29 -11.25
N GLY A 128 1.48 7.16 -12.15
CA GLY A 128 1.38 7.00 -13.60
C GLY A 128 2.15 5.83 -14.19
N ASP A 129 3.08 5.25 -13.43
CA ASP A 129 3.90 4.11 -13.86
C ASP A 129 3.22 2.77 -13.57
N LEU A 130 2.21 2.74 -12.69
CA LEU A 130 1.44 1.53 -12.33
C LEU A 130 0.45 1.16 -13.44
N LYS A 131 0.94 0.57 -14.54
CA LYS A 131 0.14 0.34 -15.75
C LYS A 131 -1.08 -0.56 -15.57
N LYS A 132 -1.13 -1.37 -14.51
CA LYS A 132 -2.25 -2.30 -14.21
C LYS A 132 -3.24 -1.75 -13.17
N ILE A 133 -3.01 -0.55 -12.62
CA ILE A 133 -3.85 0.02 -11.56
C ILE A 133 -5.27 0.30 -12.07
N LYS A 134 -6.28 -0.06 -11.27
CA LYS A 134 -7.71 0.12 -11.55
C LYS A 134 -8.44 0.85 -10.43
N SER A 135 -7.92 0.80 -9.21
CA SER A 135 -8.50 1.50 -8.06
C SER A 135 -7.40 2.03 -7.16
N PHE A 136 -7.46 3.33 -6.84
CA PHE A 136 -6.52 3.98 -5.96
C PHE A 136 -7.28 4.94 -5.02
N TRP A 137 -7.68 4.43 -3.86
CA TRP A 137 -8.52 5.15 -2.91
C TRP A 137 -7.67 5.61 -1.74
N VAL A 138 -7.59 6.93 -1.53
CA VAL A 138 -6.75 7.55 -0.49
C VAL A 138 -7.51 8.67 0.24
N ASP A 139 -8.82 8.72 0.06
CA ASP A 139 -9.73 9.64 0.71
C ASP A 139 -9.75 9.51 2.23
N TYR A 140 -10.23 10.54 2.93
CA TYR A 140 -10.19 10.59 4.41
C TYR A 140 -8.78 10.33 4.99
N ASN A 141 -7.76 10.95 4.40
CA ASN A 141 -6.39 11.06 4.92
C ASN A 141 -6.02 12.54 5.14
N THR A 142 -4.76 12.82 5.49
CA THR A 142 -4.17 14.16 5.60
C THR A 142 -3.18 14.46 4.46
N LEU A 143 -3.38 13.85 3.30
CA LEU A 143 -2.57 14.08 2.09
C LEU A 143 -2.71 15.53 1.60
N THR A 144 -1.66 16.05 0.98
CA THR A 144 -1.58 17.41 0.42
C THR A 144 -1.07 17.38 -1.02
N GLY A 145 -1.04 18.52 -1.71
CA GLY A 145 -0.51 18.64 -3.07
C GLY A 145 -1.60 18.62 -4.15
N THR A 146 -1.33 17.97 -5.28
CA THR A 146 -2.29 17.79 -6.38
C THR A 146 -2.16 16.37 -6.93
N ILE A 147 -3.15 15.90 -7.68
CA ILE A 147 -3.02 14.65 -8.44
C ILE A 147 -1.90 14.85 -9.49
N PRO A 148 -0.88 13.98 -9.53
CA PRO A 148 0.21 14.15 -10.46
C PRO A 148 -0.28 13.93 -11.90
N ARG A 149 0.13 14.83 -12.82
CA ARG A 149 -0.19 14.73 -14.27
C ARG A 149 0.25 13.41 -14.91
N SER A 150 1.19 12.69 -14.31
CA SER A 150 1.59 11.37 -14.78
C SER A 150 0.45 10.36 -14.80
N ILE A 151 -0.68 10.63 -14.13
CA ILE A 151 -1.89 9.82 -14.24
C ILE A 151 -2.39 9.68 -15.69
N ASP A 152 -2.07 10.65 -16.56
CA ASP A 152 -2.37 10.62 -17.99
C ASP A 152 -1.61 9.49 -18.72
N ASN A 153 -0.53 8.96 -18.13
CA ASN A 153 0.25 7.86 -18.70
C ASN A 153 -0.34 6.48 -18.42
N LEU A 154 -1.45 6.39 -17.69
CA LEU A 154 -2.10 5.10 -17.43
C LEU A 154 -2.76 4.57 -18.72
N ASN A 155 -2.64 3.26 -18.96
CA ASN A 155 -3.15 2.63 -20.18
C ASN A 155 -4.67 2.73 -20.29
N ALA A 156 -5.21 2.62 -21.52
CA ALA A 156 -6.65 2.68 -21.79
C ALA A 156 -7.52 1.62 -21.06
N LEU A 157 -6.94 0.51 -20.58
CA LEU A 157 -7.64 -0.48 -19.74
C LEU A 157 -7.70 -0.07 -18.24
N SER A 158 -6.80 0.82 -17.84
CA SER A 158 -6.72 1.49 -16.53
C SER A 158 -7.52 2.81 -16.54
N LYS A 159 -8.19 3.12 -17.66
CA LYS A 159 -9.03 4.30 -17.92
C LYS A 159 -10.31 4.37 -17.07
N TYR A 160 -10.51 3.39 -16.18
CA TYR A 160 -11.55 3.41 -15.15
C TYR A 160 -10.95 3.56 -13.75
N LEU A 161 -9.71 4.06 -13.65
CA LEU A 161 -9.09 4.31 -12.36
C LEU A 161 -10.00 5.22 -11.55
N SER A 162 -10.61 4.62 -10.53
CA SER A 162 -11.37 5.38 -9.55
C SER A 162 -10.37 5.92 -8.53
N VAL A 163 -10.06 7.20 -8.65
CA VAL A 163 -9.26 7.93 -7.65
C VAL A 163 -10.22 8.68 -6.74
N TYR A 164 -10.27 8.27 -5.47
CA TYR A 164 -11.01 8.97 -4.43
C TYR A 164 -10.02 9.71 -3.54
N ILE A 165 -10.08 11.04 -3.56
CA ILE A 165 -9.31 11.94 -2.69
C ILE A 165 -10.32 12.92 -2.09
N LEU A 166 -10.52 12.87 -0.77
CA LEU A 166 -11.57 13.68 -0.11
C LEU A 166 -11.06 14.76 0.84
N ARG A 167 -9.75 15.04 0.92
CA ARG A 167 -9.26 16.20 1.68
C ARG A 167 -7.98 16.79 1.09
N PHE A 168 -8.09 17.95 0.47
CA PHE A 168 -7.03 18.95 0.49
C PHE A 168 -7.35 19.91 1.65
N ARG A 169 -6.46 20.06 2.63
CA ARG A 169 -6.44 21.32 3.39
C ARG A 169 -5.82 22.35 2.46
N VAL A 170 -6.64 23.16 1.82
CA VAL A 170 -6.17 24.40 1.20
C VAL A 170 -5.79 25.34 2.35
N ASN A 171 -4.66 26.02 2.18
CA ASN A 171 -4.11 27.00 3.12
C ASN A 171 -5.18 28.08 3.40
N PRO A 172 -5.44 28.48 4.66
CA PRO A 172 -6.49 29.45 4.99
C PRO A 172 -6.28 30.86 4.39
N ASP A 173 -5.13 31.14 3.79
CA ASP A 173 -4.80 32.44 3.18
C ASP A 173 -5.15 32.53 1.68
N GLU A 174 -5.71 31.48 1.07
CA GLU A 174 -6.31 31.56 -0.27
C GLU A 174 -7.83 31.46 -0.16
N ASP A 175 -8.48 32.62 -0.21
CA ASP A 175 -9.92 32.76 -0.44
C ASP A 175 -10.35 31.91 -1.64
N MET A 176 -11.20 30.89 -1.41
CA MET A 176 -12.63 30.92 -1.77
C MET A 176 -13.22 29.51 -1.93
N PHE A 177 -14.43 29.40 -1.42
CA PHE A 177 -15.50 28.48 -1.79
C PHE A 177 -15.35 26.99 -1.45
N ILE A 178 -16.35 26.57 -0.68
CA ILE A 178 -16.82 25.21 -0.47
C ILE A 178 -16.83 24.46 -1.82
N GLU A 179 -15.86 23.59 -2.08
CA GLU A 179 -15.85 22.73 -3.27
C GLU A 179 -15.69 21.27 -2.86
N PHE A 180 -16.79 20.52 -2.89
CA PHE A 180 -17.26 19.68 -4.00
C PHE A 180 -16.50 18.35 -4.12
N PHE A 181 -17.30 17.28 -4.03
CA PHE A 181 -16.92 15.88 -4.15
C PHE A 181 -16.29 15.60 -5.51
N ILE A 182 -14.96 15.50 -5.57
CA ILE A 182 -14.31 14.98 -6.77
C ILE A 182 -14.23 13.45 -6.65
N SER A 183 -15.29 12.78 -7.09
CA SER A 183 -15.12 11.49 -7.76
C SER A 183 -14.42 11.79 -9.08
N VAL A 184 -13.09 11.63 -9.16
CA VAL A 184 -12.47 11.57 -10.48
C VAL A 184 -12.74 10.17 -11.02
N LEU A 185 -13.91 9.98 -11.60
CA LEU A 185 -14.01 9.07 -12.73
C LEU A 185 -13.20 9.75 -13.84
N ILE A 186 -11.93 9.36 -14.00
CA ILE A 186 -11.13 9.78 -15.15
C ILE A 186 -11.73 9.08 -16.38
N LYS A 187 -12.88 9.56 -16.86
CA LYS A 187 -13.34 9.33 -18.22
C LYS A 187 -12.63 10.38 -19.08
N LEU A 188 -11.39 10.11 -19.47
CA LEU A 188 -10.71 10.88 -20.53
C LEU A 188 -11.29 10.51 -21.90
#